data_AF-A0A969JXX7-F1
#
_entry.id   AF-A0A969JXX7-F1
#
_cell.length_a   1.000
_cell.length_b   1.000
_cell.length_c   1.000
_cell.angle_alpha   90.00
_cell.angle_beta   90.00
_cell.angle_gamma   90.00
#
_symmetry.space_group_name_H-M   'P 1'
#
loop_
_entity.id
_entity.type
_entity.pdbx_description
1 polymer ?
#
loop_
_entity_poly.entity_id
_entity_poly.type
_entity_poly.pdbx_seq_one_letter_code
_entity_poly.pdbx_strand_id
1 'polypeptide(L)'
;METDGRFYLGRLVNEEEETRPYLYAPDDLTTHAFVVGMTGSGKTGLCLNLLEEAALQGIPALMIDPKGDITNALLHFPDLVAANFQPWLNVAEAQRAGQTVAELAEATAVSWRNGLAAWGMEPARIQQLADSAHFAIYTPGSEAGLKVSILASLAAPDLPWEANRELLREQIAGTVTAVLGLIGLKDIDPVRSREHILLANIFEHHWQQESGHGPGQGLDLPTLIREVQTPPFAQLGVFEVNTFSRKRNALNWRCC
;
A
#
# COMPACT_ATOMS: atom_id res chain seq x y z
N MET A 1 10.87 -2.31 28.98
CA MET A 1 10.62 -0.86 29.11
C MET A 1 9.12 -0.64 29.15
N GLU A 2 8.61 -0.09 30.24
CA GLU A 2 7.21 0.35 30.31
C GLU A 2 7.09 1.71 29.61
N THR A 3 6.11 1.85 28.71
CA THR A 3 5.89 3.08 27.95
C THR A 3 4.60 3.80 28.31
N ASP A 4 3.75 3.21 29.16
CA ASP A 4 2.49 3.81 29.64
C ASP A 4 1.62 4.40 28.51
N GLY A 5 1.45 3.62 27.43
CA GLY A 5 0.69 4.05 26.24
C GLY A 5 1.38 5.11 25.38
N ARG A 6 2.66 5.43 25.61
CA ARG A 6 3.44 6.36 24.77
C ARG A 6 4.35 5.61 23.79
N PHE A 7 4.78 6.32 22.75
CA PHE A 7 5.73 5.80 21.77
C PHE A 7 7.15 6.09 22.20
N TYR A 8 8.01 5.07 22.26
CA TYR A 8 9.43 5.26 22.48
C TYR A 8 10.16 5.67 21.20
N LEU A 9 10.62 6.92 21.13
CA LEU A 9 11.28 7.48 19.94
C LEU A 9 12.80 7.61 20.08
N GLY A 10 13.39 6.88 21.02
CA GLY A 10 14.83 6.88 21.30
C GLY A 10 15.17 7.56 22.62
N ARG A 11 16.31 8.23 22.69
CA ARG A 11 16.79 8.89 23.91
C ARG A 11 17.07 10.36 23.66
N LEU A 12 16.68 11.21 24.60
CA LEU A 12 17.17 12.59 24.64
C LEU A 12 18.64 12.57 25.04
N VAL A 13 19.45 13.34 24.33
CA VAL A 13 20.87 13.55 24.62
C VAL A 13 21.00 14.97 25.19
N ASN A 14 21.56 15.11 26.39
CA ASN A 14 21.91 16.42 26.94
C ASN A 14 23.36 16.80 26.54
N GLU A 15 23.80 18.01 26.90
CA GLU A 15 25.17 18.49 26.62
C GLU A 15 26.25 17.65 27.31
N GLU A 16 25.89 16.87 28.32
CA GLU A 16 26.75 15.99 29.11
C GLU A 16 26.70 14.52 28.62
N GLU A 17 26.06 14.27 27.47
CA GLU A 17 25.83 12.95 26.87
C GLU A 17 25.01 11.97 27.74
N GLU A 18 24.38 12.45 28.82
CA GLU A 18 23.41 11.65 29.54
C GLU A 18 22.18 11.40 28.66
N THR A 19 21.75 10.14 28.67
CA THR A 19 20.63 9.70 27.83
C THR A 19 19.45 9.29 28.68
N ARG A 20 18.27 9.80 28.34
CA ARG A 20 17.00 9.38 28.95
C ARG A 20 15.98 9.01 27.88
N PRO A 21 15.13 7.99 28.09
CA PRO A 21 14.08 7.63 27.15
C PRO A 21 13.23 8.84 26.75
N TYR A 22 12.98 8.98 25.45
CA TYR A 22 12.03 9.95 24.92
C TYR A 22 10.73 9.23 24.58
N LEU A 23 9.67 9.58 25.32
CA LEU A 23 8.33 9.02 25.16
C LEU A 23 7.41 10.08 24.56
N TYR A 24 6.87 9.80 23.38
CA TYR A 24 6.03 10.68 22.60
C TYR A 24 4.54 10.31 22.75
N ALA A 25 3.67 11.30 22.85
CA ALA A 25 2.23 11.08 23.00
C ALA A 25 1.61 10.75 21.62
N PRO A 26 0.98 9.58 21.44
CA PRO A 26 0.38 9.21 20.15
C PRO A 26 -0.77 10.15 19.74
N ASP A 27 -1.45 10.78 20.70
CA ASP A 27 -2.53 11.74 20.44
C ASP A 27 -2.10 12.94 19.58
N ASP A 28 -0.81 13.29 19.62
CA ASP A 28 -0.24 14.37 18.81
C ASP A 28 -0.19 14.01 17.30
N LEU A 29 -0.31 12.73 16.94
CA LEU A 29 -0.28 12.26 15.55
C LEU A 29 -1.65 12.32 14.85
N THR A 30 -2.68 12.81 15.54
CA THR A 30 -4.06 12.92 15.00
C THR A 30 -4.23 14.06 14.00
N THR A 31 -3.29 15.02 13.96
CA THR A 31 -3.36 16.21 13.09
C THR A 31 -2.20 16.30 12.10
N HIS A 32 -1.82 15.16 11.51
CA HIS A 32 -0.74 14.99 10.54
C HIS A 32 0.68 15.24 11.11
N ALA A 33 1.65 14.49 10.60
CA ALA A 33 3.06 14.66 10.92
C ALA A 33 3.86 14.85 9.63
N PHE A 34 4.92 15.66 9.69
CA PHE A 34 5.84 15.88 8.58
C PHE A 34 7.28 15.63 9.03
N VAL A 35 7.94 14.63 8.41
CA VAL A 35 9.32 14.23 8.74
C VAL A 35 10.26 14.70 7.63
N VAL A 36 11.24 15.53 7.98
CA VAL A 36 12.17 16.18 7.04
C VAL A 36 13.60 15.86 7.42
N GLY A 37 14.49 15.79 6.42
CA GLY A 37 15.91 15.51 6.62
C GLY A 37 16.60 15.03 5.35
N MET A 38 17.92 15.12 5.31
CA MET A 38 18.73 14.67 4.17
C MET A 38 18.76 13.14 4.05
N THR A 39 19.14 12.58 2.91
CA THR A 39 19.34 11.12 2.77
C THR A 39 20.35 10.63 3.82
N GLY A 40 20.05 9.48 4.45
CA GLY A 40 20.87 8.95 5.55
C GLY A 40 20.63 9.58 6.91
N SER A 41 19.78 10.62 7.04
CA SER A 41 19.50 11.26 8.34
C SER A 41 18.56 10.47 9.26
N GLY A 42 18.22 9.23 8.93
CA GLY A 42 17.34 8.38 9.75
C GLY A 42 15.83 8.59 9.59
N LYS A 43 15.35 9.35 8.59
CA LYS A 43 13.90 9.55 8.37
C LYS A 43 13.10 8.26 8.32
N THR A 44 13.53 7.30 7.49
CA THR A 44 12.85 6.00 7.36
C THR A 44 12.87 5.25 8.68
N GLY A 45 14.01 5.25 9.40
CA GLY A 45 14.11 4.62 10.72
C GLY A 45 13.18 5.24 11.76
N LEU A 46 13.04 6.57 11.77
CA LEU A 46 12.07 7.26 12.65
C LEU A 46 10.62 6.86 12.32
N CYS A 47 10.26 6.84 11.02
CA CYS A 47 8.93 6.41 10.60
C CYS A 47 8.66 4.94 10.96
N LEU A 48 9.63 4.05 10.77
CA LEU A 48 9.51 2.65 11.16
C LEU A 48 9.30 2.52 12.67
N ASN A 49 10.11 3.20 13.48
CA ASN A 49 9.95 3.18 14.93
C ASN A 49 8.56 3.69 15.36
N LEU A 50 8.07 4.79 14.80
CA LEU A 50 6.71 5.29 15.05
C LEU A 50 5.64 4.22 14.80
N LEU A 51 5.79 3.43 13.74
CA LEU A 51 4.82 2.42 13.35
C LEU A 51 4.96 1.12 14.16
N GLU A 52 6.17 0.75 14.55
CA GLU A 52 6.41 -0.35 15.47
C GLU A 52 5.81 -0.05 16.85
N GLU A 53 5.96 1.17 17.35
CA GLU A 53 5.34 1.62 18.60
C GLU A 53 3.81 1.70 18.48
N ALA A 54 3.28 2.10 17.31
CA ALA A 54 1.85 2.06 17.03
C ALA A 54 1.30 0.62 17.02
N ALA A 55 2.01 -0.32 16.37
CA ALA A 55 1.66 -1.73 16.33
C ALA A 55 1.63 -2.34 17.73
N LEU A 56 2.64 -2.06 18.57
CA LEU A 56 2.68 -2.48 19.98
C LEU A 56 1.48 -2.02 20.81
N GLN A 57 0.77 -0.98 20.38
CA GLN A 57 -0.44 -0.47 21.00
C GLN A 57 -1.74 -0.87 20.27
N GLY A 58 -1.65 -1.76 19.27
CA GLY A 58 -2.79 -2.23 18.49
C GLY A 58 -3.37 -1.17 17.54
N ILE A 59 -2.58 -0.15 17.18
CA ILE A 59 -3.00 0.88 16.24
C ILE A 59 -2.65 0.41 14.82
N PRO A 60 -3.64 0.21 13.93
CA PRO A 60 -3.37 -0.25 12.57
C PRO A 60 -2.67 0.83 11.75
N ALA A 61 -1.73 0.41 10.90
CA ALA A 61 -0.99 1.30 10.02
C ALA A 61 -0.96 0.78 8.58
N LEU A 62 -0.97 1.71 7.62
CA LEU A 62 -0.74 1.45 6.21
C LEU A 62 0.47 2.26 5.75
N MET A 63 1.46 1.58 5.17
CA MET A 63 2.64 2.22 4.61
C MET A 63 2.57 2.19 3.08
N ILE A 64 2.82 3.34 2.46
CA ILE A 64 2.98 3.45 1.02
C ILE A 64 4.47 3.62 0.75
N ASP A 65 5.09 2.58 0.18
CA ASP A 65 6.52 2.50 -0.06
C ASP A 65 6.83 2.51 -1.57
N PRO A 66 7.02 3.69 -2.18
CA PRO A 66 7.40 3.78 -3.58
C PRO A 66 8.86 3.37 -3.84
N LYS A 67 9.69 3.23 -2.81
CA LYS A 67 11.12 2.90 -2.94
C LYS A 67 11.41 1.41 -2.74
N GLY A 68 10.54 0.70 -2.02
CA GLY A 68 10.68 -0.72 -1.70
C GLY A 68 11.59 -1.01 -0.49
N ASP A 69 12.13 0.01 0.19
CA ASP A 69 13.09 -0.14 1.28
C ASP A 69 12.45 -0.36 2.66
N ILE A 70 11.16 -0.06 2.81
CA ILE A 70 10.40 -0.25 4.06
C ILE A 70 10.10 -1.73 4.31
N THR A 71 10.07 -2.56 3.26
CA THR A 71 9.79 -4.00 3.37
C THR A 71 10.75 -4.74 4.32
N ASN A 72 11.96 -4.21 4.51
CA ASN A 72 12.93 -4.70 5.48
C ASN A 72 12.45 -4.64 6.94
N ALA A 73 11.41 -3.86 7.24
CA ALA A 73 10.77 -3.83 8.55
C ALA A 73 10.23 -5.20 8.99
N LEU A 74 9.98 -6.11 8.04
CA LEU A 74 9.53 -7.47 8.34
C LEU A 74 10.67 -8.42 8.71
N LEU A 75 11.91 -7.94 8.72
CA LEU A 75 13.10 -8.70 9.13
C LEU A 75 13.36 -8.58 10.64
N HIS A 76 12.31 -8.36 11.44
CA HIS A 76 12.37 -8.46 12.89
C HIS A 76 12.40 -9.94 13.32
N PHE A 77 13.56 -10.44 13.73
CA PHE A 77 13.70 -11.84 14.17
C PHE A 77 13.75 -11.91 15.69
N PRO A 78 12.69 -12.35 16.40
CA PRO A 78 12.68 -12.38 17.86
C PRO A 78 13.82 -13.18 18.47
N ASP A 79 14.15 -14.34 17.87
CA ASP A 79 15.22 -15.21 18.37
C ASP A 79 16.64 -14.68 18.07
N LEU A 80 16.76 -13.70 17.17
CA LEU A 80 18.02 -13.09 16.75
C LEU A 80 19.11 -14.13 16.41
N VAL A 81 18.72 -15.22 15.73
CA VAL A 81 19.62 -16.30 15.31
C VAL A 81 20.11 -16.10 13.87
N ALA A 82 21.36 -16.46 13.60
CA ALA A 82 21.99 -16.32 12.28
C ALA A 82 21.17 -16.93 11.13
N ALA A 83 20.54 -18.08 11.37
CA ALA A 83 19.71 -18.78 10.39
C ALA A 83 18.56 -17.92 9.84
N ASN A 84 18.02 -17.00 10.64
CA ASN A 84 16.94 -16.12 10.20
C ASN A 84 17.46 -15.00 9.29
N PHE A 85 18.68 -14.51 9.52
CA PHE A 85 19.31 -13.48 8.68
C PHE A 85 19.85 -14.04 7.37
N GLN A 86 20.40 -15.26 7.39
CA GLN A 86 21.14 -15.85 6.28
C GLN A 86 20.46 -15.77 4.90
N PRO A 87 19.14 -16.01 4.75
CA PRO A 87 18.46 -15.93 3.44
C PRO A 87 18.42 -14.52 2.83
N TRP A 88 18.59 -13.49 3.66
CA TRP A 88 18.44 -12.09 3.29
C TRP A 88 19.77 -11.39 3.05
N LEU A 89 20.89 -12.08 3.28
CA LEU A 89 22.23 -11.51 3.14
C LEU A 89 22.74 -11.59 1.71
N ASN A 90 23.50 -10.56 1.33
CA ASN A 90 24.07 -10.47 -0.01
C ASN A 90 25.35 -11.31 -0.13
N VAL A 91 25.31 -12.34 -0.97
CA VAL A 91 26.46 -13.22 -1.23
C VAL A 91 27.68 -12.45 -1.75
N ALA A 92 27.48 -11.44 -2.59
CA ALA A 92 28.56 -10.63 -3.15
C ALA A 92 29.18 -9.68 -2.10
N GLU A 93 28.44 -9.32 -1.06
CA GLU A 93 28.96 -8.56 0.08
C GLU A 93 29.84 -9.46 0.96
N ALA A 94 29.36 -10.66 1.28
CA ALA A 94 30.15 -11.65 2.02
C ALA A 94 31.49 -11.94 1.32
N GLN A 95 31.46 -12.15 0.00
CA GLN A 95 32.67 -12.37 -0.81
C GLN A 95 33.64 -11.17 -0.77
N ARG A 96 33.13 -9.94 -0.86
CA ARG A 96 33.95 -8.71 -0.78
C ARG A 96 34.60 -8.54 0.59
N ALA A 97 33.92 -8.98 1.65
CA ALA A 97 34.45 -8.99 3.01
C ALA A 97 35.40 -10.17 3.30
N GLY A 98 35.59 -11.09 2.34
CA GLY A 98 36.39 -12.30 2.54
C GLY A 98 35.75 -13.31 3.50
N GLN A 99 34.42 -13.27 3.65
CA GLN A 99 33.63 -14.10 4.55
C GLN A 99 32.67 -15.02 3.78
N THR A 100 32.30 -16.13 4.38
CA THR A 100 31.16 -16.94 3.94
C THR A 100 29.84 -16.27 4.35
N VAL A 101 28.75 -16.63 3.67
CA VAL A 101 27.40 -16.11 4.02
C VAL A 101 27.00 -16.51 5.44
N ALA A 102 27.42 -17.69 5.90
CA ALA A 102 27.16 -18.16 7.27
C ALA A 102 27.92 -17.31 8.31
N GLU A 103 29.18 -16.97 8.05
CA GLU A 103 29.96 -16.08 8.92
C GLU A 103 29.37 -14.66 8.96
N LEU A 104 28.93 -14.13 7.81
CA LEU A 104 28.24 -12.85 7.77
C LEU A 104 26.92 -12.88 8.56
N ALA A 105 26.18 -13.99 8.49
CA ALA A 105 24.95 -14.17 9.24
C ALA A 105 25.16 -14.19 10.76
N GLU A 106 26.20 -14.87 11.24
CA GLU A 106 26.54 -14.85 12.67
C GLU A 106 26.97 -13.45 13.11
N ALA A 107 27.83 -12.79 12.33
CA ALA A 107 28.25 -11.42 12.62
C ALA A 107 27.05 -10.45 12.67
N THR A 108 26.07 -10.63 11.78
CA THR A 108 24.84 -9.82 11.71
C THR A 108 23.97 -10.05 12.95
N ALA A 109 23.74 -11.32 13.31
CA ALA A 109 22.97 -11.68 14.51
C ALA A 109 23.60 -11.12 15.79
N VAL A 110 24.92 -11.22 15.95
CA VAL A 110 25.65 -10.62 17.07
C VAL A 110 25.51 -9.09 17.07
N SER A 111 25.69 -8.44 15.93
CA SER A 111 25.56 -6.99 15.80
C SER A 111 24.16 -6.50 16.22
N TRP A 112 23.11 -7.18 15.77
CA TRP A 112 21.73 -6.88 16.14
C TRP A 112 21.47 -7.09 17.64
N ARG A 113 21.87 -8.23 18.21
CA ARG A 113 21.74 -8.50 19.66
C ARG A 113 22.38 -7.40 20.49
N ASN A 114 23.63 -7.03 20.16
CA ASN A 114 24.36 -6.01 20.89
C ASN A 114 23.74 -4.62 20.72
N GLY A 115 23.33 -4.27 19.50
CA GLY A 115 22.68 -2.99 19.20
C GLY A 115 21.37 -2.83 19.98
N LEU A 116 20.48 -3.83 19.91
CA LEU A 116 19.21 -3.81 20.62
C LEU A 116 19.40 -3.76 22.13
N ALA A 117 20.31 -4.58 22.67
CA ALA A 117 20.63 -4.57 24.10
C ALA A 117 21.17 -3.21 24.57
N ALA A 118 22.02 -2.54 23.78
CA ALA A 118 22.51 -1.20 24.09
C ALA A 118 21.38 -0.15 24.20
N TRP A 119 20.28 -0.37 23.48
CA TRP A 119 19.07 0.44 23.54
C TRP A 119 18.05 -0.03 24.59
N GLY A 120 18.33 -1.11 25.34
CA GLY A 120 17.42 -1.69 26.33
C GLY A 120 16.25 -2.44 25.71
N MET A 121 16.41 -2.91 24.46
CA MET A 121 15.44 -3.70 23.74
C MET A 121 15.79 -5.18 23.87
N GLU A 122 15.01 -5.88 24.68
CA GLU A 122 15.13 -7.33 24.87
C GLU A 122 14.39 -8.10 23.77
N PRO A 123 14.80 -9.34 23.46
CA PRO A 123 14.10 -10.23 22.51
C PRO A 123 12.59 -10.33 22.75
N ALA A 124 12.16 -10.31 24.02
CA ALA A 124 10.74 -10.34 24.39
C ALA A 124 9.93 -9.17 23.81
N ARG A 125 10.53 -7.98 23.65
CA ARG A 125 9.85 -6.83 23.02
C ARG A 125 9.67 -7.04 21.52
N ILE A 126 10.65 -7.67 20.86
CA ILE A 126 10.58 -8.01 19.44
C ILE A 126 9.48 -9.05 19.22
N GLN A 127 9.38 -10.04 20.12
CA GLN A 127 8.29 -11.01 20.11
C GLN A 127 6.93 -10.32 20.29
N GLN A 128 6.81 -9.40 21.26
CA GLN A 128 5.60 -8.61 21.44
C GLN A 128 5.20 -7.83 20.18
N LEU A 129 6.17 -7.23 19.49
CA LEU A 129 5.92 -6.54 18.22
C LEU A 129 5.39 -7.51 17.16
N ALA A 130 6.04 -8.66 16.98
CA ALA A 130 5.62 -9.68 16.03
C ALA A 130 4.19 -10.19 16.30
N ASP A 131 3.81 -10.30 17.57
CA ASP A 131 2.47 -10.75 17.99
C ASP A 131 1.42 -9.63 17.96
N SER A 132 1.83 -8.36 17.98
CA SER A 132 0.93 -7.22 18.12
C SER A 132 0.14 -6.87 16.86
N ALA A 133 0.66 -7.24 15.68
CA ALA A 133 0.05 -6.91 14.40
C ALA A 133 0.29 -8.00 13.36
N HIS A 134 -0.65 -8.13 12.43
CA HIS A 134 -0.41 -8.91 11.21
C HIS A 134 0.34 -8.05 10.19
N PHE A 135 1.59 -8.41 9.92
CA PHE A 135 2.40 -7.74 8.92
C PHE A 135 2.15 -8.33 7.54
N ALA A 136 1.75 -7.49 6.58
CA ALA A 136 1.44 -7.89 5.22
C ALA A 136 2.07 -6.93 4.21
N ILE A 137 2.80 -7.47 3.23
CA ILE A 137 3.31 -6.71 2.08
C ILE A 137 2.33 -6.88 0.93
N TYR A 138 1.78 -5.76 0.47
CA TYR A 138 0.88 -5.71 -0.67
C TYR A 138 1.63 -5.19 -1.89
N THR A 139 1.71 -5.99 -2.94
CA THR A 139 2.45 -5.63 -4.16
C THR A 139 1.55 -5.59 -5.38
N PRO A 140 1.24 -4.39 -5.91
CA PRO A 140 0.57 -4.26 -7.20
C PRO A 140 1.49 -4.76 -8.33
N GLY A 141 1.00 -5.67 -9.18
CA GLY A 141 1.73 -6.14 -10.37
C GLY A 141 2.97 -7.02 -10.11
N SER A 142 3.22 -7.41 -8.86
CA SER A 142 4.30 -8.34 -8.49
C SER A 142 3.74 -9.50 -7.65
N GLU A 143 4.39 -10.66 -7.75
CA GLU A 143 4.06 -11.85 -6.95
C GLU A 143 4.91 -11.96 -5.66
N ALA A 144 5.78 -10.97 -5.39
CA ALA A 144 6.68 -10.99 -4.24
C ALA A 144 5.96 -10.82 -2.89
N GLY A 145 4.76 -10.24 -2.89
CA GLY A 145 3.87 -10.12 -1.72
C GLY A 145 2.43 -10.53 -2.03
N LEU A 146 1.51 -10.13 -1.17
CA LEU A 146 0.07 -10.26 -1.42
C LEU A 146 -0.29 -9.41 -2.62
N LYS A 147 -0.76 -10.08 -3.68
CA LYS A 147 -1.17 -9.40 -4.91
C LYS A 147 -2.33 -8.46 -4.61
N VAL A 148 -2.15 -7.19 -4.93
CA VAL A 148 -3.26 -6.26 -5.04
C VAL A 148 -3.73 -6.29 -6.48
N SER A 149 -4.96 -6.75 -6.69
CA SER A 149 -5.63 -6.50 -7.96
C SER A 149 -5.94 -5.01 -8.01
N ILE A 150 -5.25 -4.27 -8.88
CA ILE A 150 -5.57 -2.86 -9.16
C ILE A 150 -6.96 -2.79 -9.82
N LEU A 151 -7.30 -3.82 -10.60
CA LEU A 151 -8.62 -4.03 -11.19
C LEU A 151 -9.46 -4.91 -10.26
N ALA A 152 -9.63 -4.51 -9.00
CA ALA A 152 -10.67 -5.11 -8.14
C ALA A 152 -11.96 -5.27 -8.98
N SER A 153 -12.69 -6.38 -8.76
CA SER A 153 -13.87 -6.77 -9.55
C SER A 153 -14.66 -5.55 -10.03
N LEU A 154 -14.87 -5.40 -11.36
CA LEU A 154 -15.65 -4.28 -11.89
C LEU A 154 -17.14 -4.41 -11.53
N ALA A 155 -17.52 -5.49 -10.82
CA ALA A 155 -18.82 -5.74 -10.25
C ALA A 155 -19.26 -4.62 -9.29
N ALA A 156 -20.56 -4.45 -9.19
CA ALA A 156 -21.14 -3.52 -8.22
C ALA A 156 -20.80 -3.94 -6.78
N PRO A 157 -20.53 -2.99 -5.87
CA PRO A 157 -20.57 -3.24 -4.43
C PRO A 157 -21.95 -3.78 -4.02
N ASP A 158 -22.01 -4.57 -2.95
CA ASP A 158 -23.27 -5.03 -2.35
C ASP A 158 -23.96 -3.89 -1.56
N LEU A 159 -24.39 -2.87 -2.30
CA LEU A 159 -25.04 -1.67 -1.79
C LEU A 159 -26.24 -1.32 -2.69
N PRO A 160 -27.44 -1.07 -2.12
CA PRO A 160 -28.60 -0.67 -2.92
C PRO A 160 -28.36 0.63 -3.67
N TRP A 161 -28.54 0.63 -5.00
CA TRP A 161 -28.28 1.79 -5.87
C TRP A 161 -29.02 3.04 -5.39
N GLU A 162 -30.35 2.96 -5.22
CA GLU A 162 -31.19 4.13 -4.93
C GLU A 162 -30.82 4.86 -3.64
N ALA A 163 -30.31 4.13 -2.63
CA ALA A 163 -29.90 4.72 -1.36
C ALA A 163 -28.46 5.27 -1.38
N ASN A 164 -27.61 4.87 -2.35
CA ASN A 164 -26.17 5.11 -2.33
C ASN A 164 -25.63 5.74 -3.63
N ARG A 165 -26.49 6.39 -4.42
CA ARG A 165 -26.14 6.90 -5.77
C ARG A 165 -24.89 7.78 -5.82
N GLU A 166 -24.72 8.67 -4.85
CA GLU A 166 -23.57 9.58 -4.78
C GLU A 166 -22.27 8.82 -4.53
N LEU A 167 -22.25 7.98 -3.50
CA LEU A 167 -21.12 7.13 -3.14
C LEU A 167 -20.74 6.16 -4.26
N LEU A 168 -21.73 5.52 -4.88
CA LEU A 168 -21.49 4.61 -6.00
C LEU A 168 -20.94 5.34 -7.23
N ARG A 169 -21.42 6.55 -7.53
CA ARG A 169 -20.86 7.38 -8.62
C ARG A 169 -19.45 7.86 -8.35
N GLU A 170 -19.14 8.23 -7.11
CA GLU A 170 -17.77 8.57 -6.70
C GLU A 170 -16.83 7.37 -6.89
N GLN A 171 -17.28 6.18 -6.46
CA GLN A 171 -16.52 4.95 -6.64
C GLN A 171 -16.34 4.59 -8.11
N ILE A 172 -17.38 4.72 -8.95
CA ILE A 172 -17.28 4.57 -10.41
C ILE A 172 -16.23 5.53 -10.97
N ALA A 173 -16.28 6.81 -10.61
CA ALA A 173 -15.34 7.81 -11.11
C ALA A 173 -13.88 7.50 -10.73
N GLY A 174 -13.67 6.99 -9.52
CA GLY A 174 -12.36 6.50 -9.05
C GLY A 174 -11.88 5.29 -9.84
N THR A 175 -12.72 4.27 -9.99
CA THR A 175 -12.41 3.04 -10.76
C THR A 175 -12.07 3.35 -12.21
N VAL A 176 -12.87 4.19 -12.88
CA VAL A 176 -12.63 4.59 -14.26
C VAL A 176 -11.31 5.35 -14.40
N THR A 177 -11.01 6.26 -13.48
CA THR A 177 -9.73 6.98 -13.46
C THR A 177 -8.55 6.02 -13.30
N ALA A 178 -8.66 5.04 -12.40
CA ALA A 178 -7.64 4.03 -12.20
C ALA A 178 -7.42 3.16 -13.45
N VAL A 179 -8.50 2.68 -14.08
CA VAL A 179 -8.45 1.88 -15.32
C VAL A 179 -7.77 2.67 -16.43
N LEU A 180 -8.15 3.93 -16.64
CA LEU A 180 -7.57 4.76 -17.69
C LEU A 180 -6.10 5.12 -17.37
N GLY A 181 -5.75 5.32 -16.10
CA GLY A 181 -4.37 5.50 -15.66
C GLY A 181 -3.49 4.30 -15.97
N LEU A 182 -3.99 3.08 -15.79
CA LEU A 182 -3.28 1.83 -16.09
C LEU A 182 -2.93 1.67 -17.57
N ILE A 183 -3.79 2.13 -18.48
CA ILE A 183 -3.52 2.09 -19.93
C ILE A 183 -2.66 3.28 -20.40
N GLY A 184 -2.14 4.09 -19.48
CA GLY A 184 -1.19 5.16 -19.75
C GLY A 184 -1.82 6.51 -20.09
N LEU A 185 -3.13 6.69 -19.93
CA LEU A 185 -3.75 8.01 -20.02
C LEU A 185 -3.47 8.76 -18.71
N LYS A 186 -2.69 9.84 -18.82
CA LYS A 186 -2.35 10.74 -17.71
C LYS A 186 -3.19 12.01 -17.83
N ASP A 187 -3.41 12.70 -16.71
CA ASP A 187 -4.12 14.00 -16.65
C ASP A 187 -5.57 13.96 -17.15
N ILE A 188 -6.33 12.96 -16.68
CA ILE A 188 -7.73 12.76 -17.05
C ILE A 188 -8.62 13.68 -16.22
N ASP A 189 -9.39 14.54 -16.89
CA ASP A 189 -10.49 15.29 -16.28
C ASP A 189 -11.77 14.43 -16.34
N PRO A 190 -12.32 13.94 -15.21
CA PRO A 190 -13.51 13.09 -15.18
C PRO A 190 -14.75 13.71 -15.84
N VAL A 191 -14.82 15.04 -15.90
CA VAL A 191 -15.99 15.76 -16.41
C VAL A 191 -15.89 16.04 -17.91
N ARG A 192 -14.66 16.05 -18.47
CA ARG A 192 -14.41 16.44 -19.86
C ARG A 192 -13.85 15.32 -20.72
N SER A 193 -13.16 14.35 -20.12
CA SER A 193 -12.57 13.22 -20.85
C SER A 193 -13.68 12.36 -21.42
N ARG A 194 -13.60 12.13 -22.72
CA ARG A 194 -14.58 11.33 -23.45
C ARG A 194 -14.54 9.88 -22.99
N GLU A 195 -13.34 9.38 -22.80
CA GLU A 195 -13.02 8.03 -22.34
C GLU A 195 -13.58 7.81 -20.95
N HIS A 196 -13.40 8.79 -20.05
CA HIS A 196 -13.92 8.72 -18.69
C HIS A 196 -15.45 8.72 -18.67
N ILE A 197 -16.08 9.70 -19.34
CA ILE A 197 -17.55 9.80 -19.41
C ILE A 197 -18.16 8.51 -19.96
N LEU A 198 -17.61 7.97 -21.05
CA LEU A 198 -18.11 6.75 -21.65
C LEU A 198 -18.03 5.57 -20.68
N LEU A 199 -16.86 5.33 -20.09
CA LEU A 199 -16.66 4.23 -19.16
C LEU A 199 -17.54 4.39 -17.92
N ALA A 200 -17.61 5.58 -17.33
CA ALA A 200 -18.45 5.84 -16.15
C ALA A 200 -19.93 5.51 -16.39
N ASN A 201 -20.45 5.81 -17.59
CA ASN A 201 -21.83 5.45 -17.94
C ASN A 201 -22.03 3.95 -18.17
N ILE A 202 -21.03 3.23 -18.70
CA ILE A 202 -21.08 1.76 -18.80
C ILE A 202 -21.12 1.13 -17.41
N PHE A 203 -20.24 1.57 -16.50
CA PHE A 203 -20.27 1.12 -15.10
C PHE A 203 -21.60 1.42 -14.42
N GLU A 204 -22.10 2.65 -14.52
CA GLU A 204 -23.38 3.05 -13.92
C GLU A 204 -24.55 2.20 -14.46
N HIS A 205 -24.56 1.89 -15.76
CA HIS A 205 -25.59 1.03 -16.37
C HIS A 205 -25.62 -0.38 -15.77
N HIS A 206 -24.46 -1.01 -15.62
CA HIS A 206 -24.36 -2.35 -15.03
C HIS A 206 -24.66 -2.33 -13.53
N TRP A 207 -24.10 -1.39 -12.78
CA TRP A 207 -24.29 -1.31 -11.33
C TRP A 207 -25.75 -1.05 -10.95
N GLN A 208 -26.49 -0.28 -11.76
CA GLN A 208 -27.94 -0.11 -11.60
C GLN A 208 -28.73 -1.41 -11.75
N GLN A 209 -28.32 -2.29 -12.68
CA GLN A 209 -29.03 -3.54 -12.97
C GLN A 209 -28.73 -4.63 -11.95
N GLU A 210 -27.50 -4.68 -11.43
CA GLU A 210 -27.09 -5.67 -10.43
C GLU A 210 -27.72 -5.43 -9.05
N SER A 211 -28.00 -4.17 -8.71
CA SER A 211 -28.48 -3.74 -7.38
C SER A 211 -29.90 -4.19 -7.00
N GLY A 212 -30.48 -5.20 -7.66
CA GLY A 212 -31.87 -5.60 -7.46
C GLY A 212 -32.24 -7.08 -7.57
N HIS A 213 -31.41 -7.98 -8.13
CA HIS A 213 -31.83 -9.37 -8.40
C HIS A 213 -30.66 -10.38 -8.40
N GLY A 214 -30.42 -11.07 -7.27
CA GLY A 214 -29.53 -12.23 -7.20
C GLY A 214 -28.08 -11.97 -7.65
N PRO A 215 -27.24 -13.01 -7.78
CA PRO A 215 -25.89 -12.84 -8.31
C PRO A 215 -25.98 -12.44 -9.79
N GLY A 216 -25.95 -11.13 -10.04
CA GLY A 216 -25.78 -10.56 -11.37
C GLY A 216 -24.47 -11.03 -12.00
N GLN A 217 -24.45 -11.07 -13.33
CA GLN A 217 -23.19 -11.22 -14.05
C GLN A 217 -22.44 -9.88 -13.93
N GLY A 218 -21.58 -9.78 -12.92
CA GLY A 218 -20.70 -8.64 -12.70
C GLY A 218 -20.06 -8.18 -14.00
N LEU A 219 -19.94 -6.86 -14.17
CA LEU A 219 -19.18 -6.30 -15.27
C LEU A 219 -17.78 -6.94 -15.26
N ASP A 220 -17.43 -7.63 -16.34
CA ASP A 220 -16.11 -8.21 -16.53
C ASP A 220 -15.34 -7.44 -17.60
N LEU A 221 -14.01 -7.62 -17.62
CA LEU A 221 -13.17 -6.90 -18.57
C LEU A 221 -13.52 -7.22 -20.04
N PRO A 222 -13.83 -8.48 -20.43
CA PRO A 222 -14.34 -8.79 -21.76
C PRO A 222 -15.60 -8.02 -22.14
N THR A 223 -16.58 -7.90 -21.24
CA THR A 223 -17.82 -7.15 -21.47
C THR A 223 -17.54 -5.65 -21.59
N LEU A 224 -16.69 -5.11 -20.72
CA LEU A 224 -16.28 -3.71 -20.80
C LEU A 224 -15.62 -3.39 -22.15
N ILE A 225 -14.69 -4.23 -22.62
CA ILE A 225 -14.01 -4.04 -23.93
C ILE A 225 -15.02 -4.02 -25.08
N ARG A 226 -16.02 -4.92 -25.06
CA ARG A 226 -17.09 -4.97 -26.06
C ARG A 226 -17.96 -3.72 -26.00
N GLU A 227 -18.37 -3.31 -24.81
CA GLU A 227 -19.30 -2.19 -24.61
C GLU A 227 -18.65 -0.83 -24.84
N VAL A 228 -17.33 -0.70 -24.72
CA VAL A 228 -16.63 0.50 -25.20
C VAL A 228 -16.82 0.69 -26.71
N GLN A 229 -16.90 -0.40 -27.49
CA GLN A 229 -17.13 -0.33 -28.94
C GLN A 229 -18.63 -0.20 -29.27
N THR A 230 -19.49 -0.81 -28.47
CA THR A 230 -20.95 -0.80 -28.66
C THR A 230 -21.65 -0.61 -27.31
N PRO A 231 -21.78 0.65 -26.86
CA PRO A 231 -22.32 0.92 -25.52
C PRO A 231 -23.78 0.49 -25.40
N PRO A 232 -24.21 0.04 -24.20
CA PRO A 232 -25.56 -0.50 -23.99
C PRO A 232 -26.66 0.58 -23.92
N PHE A 233 -26.34 1.83 -24.27
CA PHE A 233 -27.25 2.98 -24.26
C PHE A 233 -27.14 3.75 -25.58
N ALA A 234 -28.26 4.32 -26.03
CA ALA A 234 -28.33 5.05 -27.31
C ALA A 234 -27.78 6.49 -27.22
N GLN A 235 -27.80 7.09 -26.04
CA GLN A 235 -27.47 8.49 -25.82
C GLN A 235 -26.56 8.69 -24.60
N LEU A 236 -25.62 9.63 -24.71
CA LEU A 236 -24.81 10.17 -23.62
C LEU A 236 -25.17 11.64 -23.45
N GLY A 237 -26.00 11.95 -22.46
CA GLY A 237 -26.62 13.26 -22.32
C GLY A 237 -27.48 13.59 -23.55
N VAL A 238 -27.12 14.63 -24.29
CA VAL A 238 -27.82 15.07 -25.53
C VAL A 238 -27.21 14.51 -26.82
N PHE A 239 -26.12 13.74 -26.74
CA PHE A 239 -25.42 13.23 -27.92
C PHE A 239 -25.77 11.77 -28.20
N GLU A 240 -26.04 11.43 -29.47
CA GLU A 240 -26.09 10.03 -29.90
C GLU A 240 -24.70 9.40 -29.84
N VAL A 241 -24.61 8.21 -29.25
CA VAL A 241 -23.36 7.48 -29.01
C VAL A 241 -22.60 7.19 -30.32
N ASN A 242 -23.31 6.98 -31.42
CA ASN A 242 -22.72 6.79 -32.76
C ASN A 242 -21.92 8.00 -33.27
N THR A 243 -22.17 9.19 -32.73
CA THR A 243 -21.42 10.42 -33.04
C THR A 243 -20.12 10.51 -32.24
N PHE A 244 -20.07 9.82 -31.09
CA PHE A 244 -18.94 9.82 -30.16
C PHE A 244 -17.83 8.87 -30.60
N SER A 245 -18.20 7.69 -31.12
CA SER A 245 -17.30 6.63 -31.60
C SER A 245 -16.73 6.84 -33.02
N ARG A 246 -17.26 7.82 -33.78
CA ARG A 246 -16.88 8.05 -35.19
C ARG A 246 -15.53 8.76 -35.42
N LYS A 247 -14.86 9.27 -34.39
CA LYS A 247 -13.45 9.70 -34.50
C LYS A 247 -12.53 8.56 -34.04
N ARG A 248 -12.22 7.66 -34.98
CA ARG A 248 -11.24 6.57 -34.86
C ARG A 248 -9.94 7.06 -34.22
N ASN A 249 -9.77 6.70 -32.96
CA ASN A 249 -8.58 6.04 -32.44
C ASN A 249 -9.13 5.06 -31.41
N ALA A 250 -9.43 3.83 -31.86
CA ALA A 250 -9.71 2.75 -30.93
C ALA A 250 -8.58 2.76 -29.90
N LEU A 251 -8.91 2.83 -28.60
CA LEU A 251 -7.94 2.56 -27.55
C LEU A 251 -7.16 1.32 -27.99
N ASN A 252 -5.87 1.48 -28.22
CA ASN A 252 -5.05 0.43 -28.78
C ASN A 252 -4.73 -0.51 -27.61
N TRP A 253 -5.69 -1.35 -27.25
CA TRP A 253 -5.55 -2.42 -26.25
C TRP A 253 -4.56 -3.44 -26.82
N ARG A 254 -3.27 -3.11 -26.77
CA ARG A 254 -2.21 -4.08 -27.01
C ARG A 254 -2.14 -4.94 -25.75
N CYS A 255 -2.46 -6.22 -25.88
CA CYS A 255 -2.03 -7.20 -24.89
C CYS A 255 -0.50 -7.10 -24.78
N CYS A 256 0.00 -6.78 -23.59
CA CYS A 256 1.37 -7.11 -23.21
C CYS A 256 1.46 -8.63 -23.02
#